data_AF-A0A9F2WIE9-F1
#
_entry.id   AF-A0A9F2WIE9-F1
#
_cell.length_a   1.000
_cell.length_b   1.000
_cell.length_c   1.000
_cell.angle_alpha   90.00
_cell.angle_beta   90.00
_cell.angle_gamma   90.00
#
_symmetry.space_group_name_H-M   'P 1'
#
loop_
_entity.id
_entity.type
_entity.pdbx_description
1 polymer ?
#
loop_
_entity_poly.entity_id
_entity_poly.type
_entity_poly.pdbx_seq_one_letter_code
_entity_poly.pdbx_strand_id
1 'polypeptide(L)'
;VLSSQQKDILFKVTGCNYVTRPIRCVLNSPYRTITGECNNREHPHFGVANHAYARWLPAEYEDGISLPRGLIEGQLYHGHPLPLVRKVSNEIITTSNENVTADQERSLAFMHWGQWIDHDLDLAHESPTNIENKKVECDTSCNYVPPCFPIKIPPGDSRIVTPGICMPFVRTAAVCNPKTFVREQLNSITSFLDASAVYGSEEPLARSLRNQSNSLGLMAINQNFTDAGLALLPFENNSNSLCLHTNKTAKIPCFKA
;
A
#
# COMPACT_ATOMS: atom_id res chain seq x y z
N VAL A 1 -9.18 13.96 32.16
CA VAL A 1 -10.03 13.80 30.95
C VAL A 1 -9.75 14.98 30.04
N LEU A 2 -9.43 14.75 28.76
CA LEU A 2 -9.11 15.82 27.80
C LEU A 2 -10.34 16.69 27.49
N SER A 3 -10.15 18.02 27.41
CA SER A 3 -11.19 18.95 26.97
C SER A 3 -11.53 18.78 25.48
N SER A 4 -12.68 19.28 25.03
CA SER A 4 -13.06 19.22 23.61
C SER A 4 -12.03 19.89 22.71
N GLN A 5 -11.48 21.04 23.12
CA GLN A 5 -10.39 21.71 22.39
C GLN A 5 -9.11 20.86 22.34
N GLN A 6 -8.74 20.20 23.43
CA GLN A 6 -7.57 19.31 23.44
C GLN A 6 -7.77 18.10 22.54
N LYS A 7 -8.98 17.54 22.50
CA LYS A 7 -9.33 16.46 21.57
C LYS A 7 -9.26 16.94 20.12
N ASP A 8 -9.77 18.12 19.79
CA ASP A 8 -9.71 18.68 18.44
C ASP A 8 -8.28 18.98 17.97
N ILE A 9 -7.43 19.48 18.87
CA ILE A 9 -6.01 19.70 18.58
C ILE A 9 -5.33 18.35 18.36
N LEU A 10 -5.53 17.39 19.27
CA LEU A 10 -4.96 16.05 19.13
C LEU A 10 -5.40 15.43 17.80
N PHE A 11 -6.68 15.54 17.48
CA PHE A 11 -7.31 15.02 16.28
C PHE A 11 -6.79 15.65 14.98
N LYS A 12 -6.46 16.95 14.99
CA LYS A 12 -5.80 17.64 13.86
C LYS A 12 -4.32 17.27 13.75
N VAL A 13 -3.60 17.21 14.87
CA VAL A 13 -2.14 16.94 14.90
C VAL A 13 -1.82 15.49 14.56
N THR A 14 -2.72 14.55 14.89
CA THR A 14 -2.56 13.11 14.63
C THR A 14 -3.03 12.69 13.22
N GLY A 15 -3.59 13.61 12.42
CA GLY A 15 -4.10 13.28 11.08
C GLY A 15 -5.40 12.47 11.07
N CYS A 16 -6.03 12.22 12.24
CA CYS A 16 -7.32 11.54 12.33
C CYS A 16 -8.48 12.34 11.68
N ASN A 17 -8.27 13.64 11.44
CA ASN A 17 -9.25 14.55 10.86
C ASN A 17 -9.78 14.13 9.49
N TYR A 18 -8.92 13.55 8.66
CA TYR A 18 -9.32 13.11 7.35
C TYR A 18 -10.40 12.02 7.46
N VAL A 19 -10.17 11.02 8.30
CA VAL A 19 -10.99 9.80 8.42
C VAL A 19 -12.42 10.08 8.92
N THR A 20 -12.65 11.11 9.75
CA THR A 20 -13.99 11.39 10.29
C THR A 20 -14.57 12.74 9.89
N ARG A 21 -14.00 13.40 8.87
CA ARG A 21 -14.54 14.67 8.37
C ARG A 21 -15.98 14.50 7.86
N PRO A 22 -16.86 15.50 8.00
CA PRO A 22 -18.15 15.47 7.34
C PRO A 22 -17.95 15.56 5.82
N ILE A 23 -18.59 14.67 5.07
CA ILE A 23 -18.64 14.71 3.60
C ILE A 23 -19.99 15.29 3.17
N ARG A 24 -19.98 16.20 2.20
CA ARG A 24 -21.19 16.76 1.58
C ARG A 24 -21.38 16.19 0.18
N CYS A 25 -22.48 15.49 -0.02
CA CYS A 25 -22.74 14.80 -1.28
C CYS A 25 -23.66 15.61 -2.20
N VAL A 26 -23.25 15.77 -3.45
CA VAL A 26 -24.09 16.31 -4.52
C VAL A 26 -24.98 15.17 -5.03
N LEU A 27 -26.26 15.19 -4.64
CA LEU A 27 -27.19 14.07 -4.86
C LEU A 27 -27.47 13.74 -6.34
N ASN A 28 -27.24 14.70 -7.24
CA ASN A 28 -27.57 14.61 -8.66
C ASN A 28 -26.34 14.54 -9.57
N SER A 29 -25.14 14.28 -9.04
CA SER A 29 -23.97 14.03 -9.90
C SER A 29 -24.19 12.73 -10.68
N PRO A 30 -24.05 12.73 -12.03
CA PRO A 30 -24.15 11.51 -12.82
C PRO A 30 -22.84 10.68 -12.81
N TYR A 31 -21.76 11.22 -12.25
CA TYR A 31 -20.44 10.60 -12.25
C TYR A 31 -19.94 10.30 -10.83
N ARG A 32 -19.07 9.29 -10.74
CA ARG A 32 -18.30 8.97 -9.53
C ARG A 32 -17.38 10.13 -9.17
N THR A 33 -17.10 10.27 -7.88
CA THR A 33 -15.98 11.09 -7.40
C THR A 33 -14.69 10.30 -7.56
N ILE A 34 -13.56 10.98 -7.74
CA ILE A 34 -12.23 10.33 -7.84
C ILE A 34 -11.86 9.61 -6.54
N THR A 35 -12.32 10.12 -5.39
CA THR A 35 -11.98 9.58 -4.08
C THR A 35 -12.92 8.45 -3.61
N GLY A 36 -13.96 8.12 -4.39
CA GLY A 36 -15.02 7.19 -4.01
C GLY A 36 -16.06 7.76 -3.02
N GLU A 37 -15.86 9.00 -2.54
CA GLU A 37 -16.81 9.68 -1.65
C GLU A 37 -18.22 9.74 -2.26
N CYS A 38 -19.23 9.66 -1.39
CA CYS A 38 -20.64 9.80 -1.77
C CYS A 38 -21.22 8.69 -2.66
N ASN A 39 -20.49 7.60 -2.87
CA ASN A 39 -21.06 6.42 -3.52
C ASN A 39 -22.25 5.87 -2.71
N ASN A 40 -22.05 5.67 -1.41
CA ASN A 40 -23.14 5.38 -0.48
C ASN A 40 -23.72 6.68 0.09
N ARG A 41 -25.02 6.92 -0.12
CA ARG A 41 -25.70 8.16 0.27
C ARG A 41 -25.93 8.29 1.78
N GLU A 42 -26.06 7.18 2.49
CA GLU A 42 -26.26 7.14 3.94
C GLU A 42 -24.93 7.17 4.70
N HIS A 43 -23.92 6.51 4.14
CA HIS A 43 -22.57 6.40 4.69
C HIS A 43 -21.51 6.84 3.68
N PRO A 44 -21.30 8.16 3.49
CA PRO A 44 -20.43 8.70 2.43
C PRO A 44 -18.96 8.28 2.47
N HIS A 45 -18.50 7.69 3.58
CA HIS A 45 -17.13 7.19 3.76
C HIS A 45 -16.95 5.72 3.36
N PHE A 46 -18.02 5.00 3.01
CA PHE A 46 -17.89 3.58 2.64
C PHE A 46 -17.21 3.44 1.28
N GLY A 47 -16.09 2.72 1.24
CA GLY A 47 -15.31 2.45 0.04
C GLY A 47 -14.43 3.60 -0.45
N VAL A 48 -14.31 4.68 0.34
CA VAL A 48 -13.47 5.83 -0.03
C VAL A 48 -12.00 5.51 0.09
N ALA A 49 -11.20 6.12 -0.79
CA ALA A 49 -9.75 6.08 -0.71
C ALA A 49 -9.22 6.71 0.59
N ASN A 50 -8.00 6.33 0.96
CA ASN A 50 -7.31 6.80 2.15
C ASN A 50 -8.12 6.57 3.46
N HIS A 51 -8.73 5.38 3.58
CA HIS A 51 -9.53 4.96 4.73
C HIS A 51 -9.11 3.59 5.27
N ALA A 52 -9.64 3.20 6.44
CA ALA A 52 -9.36 1.89 7.01
C ALA A 52 -9.89 0.76 6.11
N TYR A 53 -9.16 -0.35 6.01
CA TYR A 53 -9.77 -1.61 5.59
C TYR A 53 -10.91 -2.01 6.52
N ALA A 54 -11.91 -2.70 5.97
CA ALA A 54 -12.95 -3.33 6.76
C ALA A 54 -12.38 -4.52 7.54
N ARG A 55 -12.75 -4.63 8.83
CA ARG A 55 -12.48 -5.79 9.68
C ARG A 55 -13.68 -6.71 9.65
N TRP A 56 -13.56 -7.88 9.02
CA TRP A 56 -14.58 -8.94 9.14
C TRP A 56 -14.48 -9.68 10.47
N LEU A 57 -13.29 -9.73 11.05
CA LEU A 57 -13.01 -10.24 12.38
C LEU A 57 -12.17 -9.22 13.17
N PRO A 58 -12.21 -9.24 14.51
CA PRO A 58 -11.36 -8.40 15.35
C PRO A 58 -9.87 -8.55 15.01
N ALA A 59 -9.11 -7.48 15.18
CA ALA A 59 -7.66 -7.52 14.99
C ALA A 59 -6.98 -8.37 16.06
N GLU A 60 -5.96 -9.12 15.67
CA GLU A 60 -5.16 -9.96 16.56
C GLU A 60 -3.70 -9.50 16.57
N TYR A 61 -3.38 -8.60 17.51
CA TYR A 61 -2.02 -8.14 17.78
C TYR A 61 -1.46 -8.79 19.05
N GLU A 62 -0.14 -8.82 19.17
CA GLU A 62 0.56 -9.41 20.31
C GLU A 62 0.25 -8.68 21.63
N ASP A 63 0.10 -7.36 21.58
CA ASP A 63 -0.34 -6.49 22.68
C ASP A 63 -1.84 -6.19 22.64
N GLY A 64 -2.58 -6.79 21.70
CA GLY A 64 -4.00 -6.47 21.44
C GLY A 64 -4.25 -5.11 20.78
N ILE A 65 -3.21 -4.33 20.45
CA ILE A 65 -3.35 -2.95 19.95
C ILE A 65 -2.61 -2.77 18.61
N SER A 66 -1.31 -3.04 18.55
CA SER A 66 -0.50 -2.68 17.39
C SER A 66 0.78 -3.48 17.19
N LEU A 67 1.28 -4.24 18.17
CA LEU A 67 2.50 -5.03 18.01
C LEU A 67 2.21 -6.27 17.15
N PRO A 68 2.92 -6.48 16.04
CA PRO A 68 2.71 -7.64 15.20
C PRO A 68 3.07 -8.92 15.96
N ARG A 69 2.33 -10.00 15.72
CA ARG A 69 2.65 -11.29 16.31
C ARG A 69 4.03 -11.80 15.89
N GLY A 70 4.73 -12.44 16.81
CA GLY A 70 6.08 -12.98 16.58
C GLY A 70 7.19 -11.95 16.81
N LEU A 71 6.87 -10.77 17.35
CA LEU A 71 7.85 -9.79 17.77
C LEU A 71 8.47 -10.16 19.12
N ILE A 72 7.65 -10.51 20.11
CA ILE A 72 8.11 -10.95 21.44
C ILE A 72 8.63 -12.38 21.36
N GLU A 73 9.92 -12.55 21.63
CA GLU A 73 10.56 -13.86 21.65
C GLU A 73 10.01 -14.73 22.77
N GLY A 74 9.70 -16.00 22.46
CA GLY A 74 9.12 -16.95 23.40
C GLY A 74 7.60 -16.83 23.60
N GLN A 75 6.94 -15.81 23.00
CA GLN A 75 5.48 -15.71 23.05
C GLN A 75 4.85 -16.92 22.35
N LEU A 76 3.92 -17.58 23.06
CA LEU A 76 3.20 -18.74 22.56
C LEU A 76 1.80 -18.35 22.07
N TYR A 77 1.40 -18.98 20.97
CA TYR A 77 0.11 -18.84 20.32
C TYR A 77 -0.52 -20.23 20.28
N HIS A 78 -1.56 -20.44 21.08
CA HIS A 78 -2.16 -21.76 21.30
C HIS A 78 -1.13 -22.83 21.70
N GLY A 79 -0.18 -22.46 22.57
CA GLY A 79 0.86 -23.36 23.08
C GLY A 79 2.11 -23.52 22.20
N HIS A 80 2.18 -22.84 21.05
CA HIS A 80 3.30 -22.96 20.11
C HIS A 80 3.91 -21.60 19.73
N PRO A 81 5.23 -21.52 19.50
CA PRO A 81 5.85 -20.31 18.95
C PRO A 81 5.51 -20.17 17.45
N LEU A 82 5.42 -18.93 16.96
CA LEU A 82 5.30 -18.71 15.52
C LEU A 82 6.63 -19.00 14.82
N PRO A 83 6.61 -19.70 13.66
CA PRO A 83 7.82 -19.92 12.89
C PRO A 83 8.30 -18.62 12.24
N LEU A 84 9.60 -18.54 11.97
CA LEU A 84 10.14 -17.46 11.14
C LEU A 84 9.51 -17.53 9.74
N VAL A 85 9.02 -16.40 9.23
CA VAL A 85 8.34 -16.35 7.91
C VAL A 85 9.27 -16.81 6.77
N ARG A 86 10.57 -16.54 6.87
CA ARG A 86 11.56 -17.05 5.92
C ARG A 86 11.75 -18.57 6.00
N LYS A 87 11.63 -19.16 7.19
CA LYS A 87 11.68 -20.63 7.36
C LYS A 87 10.49 -21.28 6.67
N VAL A 88 9.29 -20.74 6.86
CA VAL A 88 8.07 -21.19 6.16
C VAL A 88 8.26 -21.10 4.65
N SER A 89 8.79 -19.98 4.15
CA SER A 89 9.12 -19.83 2.71
C SER A 89 10.10 -20.89 2.22
N ASN A 90 11.17 -21.17 2.98
CA ASN A 90 12.19 -22.14 2.60
C ASN A 90 11.69 -23.59 2.63
N GLU A 91 10.84 -23.96 3.58
CA GLU A 91 10.44 -25.35 3.79
C GLU A 91 9.14 -25.72 3.06
N ILE A 92 8.26 -24.75 2.79
CA ILE A 92 6.91 -25.02 2.26
C ILE A 92 6.69 -24.41 0.87
N ILE A 93 7.16 -23.18 0.63
CA ILE A 93 6.81 -22.42 -0.58
C ILE A 93 7.82 -22.64 -1.71
N THR A 94 9.07 -22.90 -1.38
CA THR A 94 10.16 -22.98 -2.37
C THR A 94 9.94 -24.10 -3.38
N THR A 95 10.23 -23.82 -4.65
CA THR A 95 10.31 -24.81 -5.73
C THR A 95 11.45 -24.44 -6.67
N SER A 96 12.07 -25.44 -7.31
CA SER A 96 13.02 -25.16 -8.38
C SER A 96 12.27 -24.76 -9.66
N ASN A 97 12.92 -23.97 -10.51
CA ASN A 97 12.32 -23.48 -11.76
C ASN A 97 11.99 -24.64 -12.72
N GLU A 98 12.79 -25.70 -12.69
CA GLU A 98 12.60 -26.90 -13.52
C GLU A 98 11.33 -27.68 -13.13
N ASN A 99 10.85 -27.49 -11.89
CA ASN A 99 9.64 -28.13 -11.37
C ASN A 99 8.38 -27.26 -11.54
N VAL A 100 8.51 -26.03 -12.05
CA VAL A 100 7.36 -25.16 -12.32
C VAL A 100 6.57 -25.73 -13.49
N THR A 101 5.28 -25.96 -13.28
CA THR A 101 4.37 -26.48 -14.30
C THR A 101 3.54 -25.35 -14.91
N ALA A 102 3.37 -25.38 -16.24
CA ALA A 102 2.50 -24.45 -16.92
C ALA A 102 1.04 -24.87 -16.75
N ASP A 103 0.16 -23.91 -16.46
CA ASP A 103 -1.27 -24.12 -16.50
C ASP A 103 -1.72 -24.34 -17.95
N GLN A 104 -2.31 -25.50 -18.23
CA GLN A 104 -2.73 -25.90 -19.59
C GLN A 104 -4.08 -25.29 -20.00
N GLU A 105 -4.80 -24.67 -19.07
CA GLU A 105 -6.15 -24.17 -19.28
C GLU A 105 -6.26 -22.65 -19.07
N ARG A 106 -5.17 -21.97 -18.69
CA ARG A 106 -5.15 -20.52 -18.45
C ARG A 106 -4.00 -19.86 -19.19
N SER A 107 -4.32 -18.78 -19.90
CA SER A 107 -3.29 -17.92 -20.47
C SER A 107 -2.65 -17.05 -19.40
N LEU A 108 -1.48 -16.50 -19.69
CA LEU A 108 -0.80 -15.56 -18.79
C LEU A 108 -1.63 -14.28 -18.52
N ALA A 109 -2.58 -13.94 -19.40
CA ALA A 109 -3.50 -12.83 -19.21
C ALA A 109 -4.41 -13.03 -17.98
N PHE A 110 -4.69 -14.28 -17.60
CA PHE A 110 -5.45 -14.60 -16.39
C PHE A 110 -4.77 -14.04 -15.13
N MET A 111 -3.46 -14.27 -15.00
CA MET A 111 -2.68 -13.76 -13.88
C MET A 111 -2.58 -12.22 -13.90
N HIS A 112 -2.29 -11.64 -15.07
CA HIS A 112 -2.19 -10.18 -15.21
C HIS A 112 -3.51 -9.48 -14.91
N TRP A 113 -4.64 -10.04 -15.33
CA TRP A 113 -5.95 -9.47 -15.03
C TRP A 113 -6.24 -9.52 -13.53
N GLY A 114 -5.84 -10.59 -12.83
CA GLY A 114 -5.91 -10.66 -11.38
C GLY A 114 -5.17 -9.51 -10.70
N GLN A 115 -3.92 -9.25 -11.10
CA GLN A 115 -3.14 -8.12 -10.58
C GLN A 115 -3.75 -6.76 -10.94
N TRP A 116 -4.29 -6.61 -12.15
CA TRP A 116 -4.94 -5.37 -12.56
C TRP A 116 -6.16 -5.04 -11.70
N ILE A 117 -6.96 -6.05 -11.37
CA ILE A 117 -8.14 -5.91 -10.51
C ILE A 117 -7.73 -5.63 -9.06
N ASP A 118 -6.71 -6.32 -8.54
CA ASP A 118 -6.13 -6.09 -7.21
C ASP A 118 -5.72 -4.61 -7.03
N HIS A 119 -4.97 -4.08 -8.01
CA HIS A 119 -4.54 -2.67 -8.04
C HIS A 119 -5.69 -1.65 -8.19
N ASP A 120 -6.92 -2.08 -8.46
CA ASP A 120 -8.11 -1.22 -8.51
C ASP A 120 -8.96 -1.31 -7.23
N LEU A 121 -8.64 -2.21 -6.30
CA LEU A 121 -9.44 -2.49 -5.11
C LEU A 121 -8.70 -2.20 -3.80
N ASP A 122 -7.40 -2.50 -3.75
CA ASP A 122 -6.61 -2.27 -2.55
C ASP A 122 -5.15 -1.90 -2.79
N LEU A 123 -4.66 -0.99 -1.94
CA LEU A 123 -3.26 -0.60 -1.89
C LEU A 123 -2.88 -0.21 -0.46
N ALA A 124 -2.14 -1.09 0.21
CA ALA A 124 -1.58 -0.83 1.53
C ALA A 124 -0.14 -0.30 1.42
N HIS A 125 0.03 1.03 1.42
CA HIS A 125 1.36 1.62 1.42
C HIS A 125 2.17 1.26 2.68
N GLU A 126 3.49 1.26 2.55
CA GLU A 126 4.39 1.23 3.69
C GLU A 126 4.22 2.48 4.57
N SER A 127 4.45 2.33 5.87
CA SER A 127 4.47 3.49 6.77
C SER A 127 5.63 4.42 6.38
N PRO A 128 5.43 5.75 6.38
CA PRO A 128 6.52 6.69 6.17
C PRO A 128 7.66 6.42 7.16
N THR A 129 8.89 6.34 6.65
CA THR A 129 10.09 6.13 7.47
C THR A 129 10.74 7.44 7.93
N ASN A 130 10.25 8.58 7.44
CA ASN A 130 10.64 9.90 7.96
C ASN A 130 9.65 10.31 9.06
N ILE A 131 10.05 10.12 10.31
CA ILE A 131 9.25 10.42 11.50
C ILE A 131 9.94 11.56 12.24
N GLU A 132 9.24 12.69 12.45
CA GLU A 132 9.75 13.83 13.23
C GLU A 132 11.13 14.35 12.77
N ASN A 133 11.37 14.41 11.46
CA ASN A 133 12.65 14.77 10.83
C ASN A 133 13.80 13.79 11.09
N LYS A 134 13.51 12.58 11.58
CA LYS A 134 14.46 11.47 11.64
C LYS A 134 14.06 10.42 10.61
N LYS A 135 14.99 10.15 9.70
CA LYS A 135 14.85 9.04 8.75
C LYS A 135 15.22 7.75 9.46
N VAL A 136 14.27 6.83 9.56
CA VAL A 136 14.48 5.45 10.03
C VAL A 136 14.88 4.60 8.82
N GLU A 137 16.02 3.93 8.89
CA GLU A 137 16.54 3.11 7.79
C GLU A 137 16.38 1.62 8.12
N CYS A 138 15.27 1.03 7.65
CA CYS A 138 14.90 -0.36 7.96
C CYS A 138 15.81 -1.43 7.33
N ASP A 139 16.74 -1.03 6.49
CA ASP A 139 17.75 -1.85 5.83
C ASP A 139 19.11 -1.85 6.54
N THR A 140 19.28 -1.05 7.59
CA THR A 140 20.55 -0.91 8.33
C THR A 140 20.60 -1.73 9.62
N SER A 141 19.47 -2.22 10.11
CA SER A 141 19.38 -2.92 11.39
C SER A 141 18.37 -4.07 11.36
N CYS A 142 18.69 -5.14 12.07
CA CYS A 142 17.80 -6.28 12.29
C CYS A 142 17.01 -6.20 13.60
N ASN A 143 17.04 -5.04 14.25
CA ASN A 143 16.23 -4.76 15.43
C ASN A 143 14.85 -4.23 15.00
N TYR A 144 13.84 -4.56 15.79
CA TYR A 144 12.54 -3.93 15.67
C TYR A 144 12.61 -2.49 16.17
N VAL A 145 12.30 -1.54 15.29
CA VAL A 145 12.11 -0.12 15.60
C VAL A 145 11.00 0.36 14.67
N PRO A 146 9.80 0.74 15.16
CA PRO A 146 8.71 1.18 14.30
C PRO A 146 9.15 2.26 13.30
N PRO A 147 8.80 2.15 12.01
CA PRO A 147 7.92 1.13 11.41
C PRO A 147 8.63 -0.15 10.92
N CYS A 148 9.92 -0.33 11.18
CA CYS A 148 10.70 -1.49 10.75
C CYS A 148 10.34 -2.75 11.54
N PHE A 149 10.08 -3.84 10.83
CA PHE A 149 9.87 -5.16 11.41
C PHE A 149 10.61 -6.23 10.59
N PRO A 150 11.95 -6.29 10.73
CA PRO A 150 12.82 -7.05 9.84
C PRO A 150 12.52 -8.55 9.87
N ILE A 151 12.60 -9.19 8.70
CA ILE A 151 12.41 -10.63 8.56
C ILE A 151 13.71 -11.33 8.96
N LYS A 152 13.67 -12.01 10.11
CA LYS A 152 14.80 -12.82 10.61
C LYS A 152 15.05 -14.03 9.72
N ILE A 153 16.33 -14.36 9.54
CA ILE A 153 16.80 -15.47 8.70
C ILE A 153 17.02 -16.71 9.57
N PRO A 154 16.45 -17.88 9.19
CA PRO A 154 16.68 -19.11 9.92
C PRO A 154 18.12 -19.62 9.71
N PRO A 155 18.68 -20.38 10.67
CA PRO A 155 19.92 -21.11 10.44
C PRO A 155 19.81 -22.03 9.23
N GLY A 156 20.85 -22.07 8.40
CA GLY A 156 20.90 -22.92 7.20
C GLY A 156 20.14 -22.37 5.98
N ASP A 157 19.76 -21.09 5.98
CA ASP A 157 19.21 -20.45 4.76
C ASP A 157 20.21 -20.55 3.60
N SER A 158 19.75 -21.08 2.47
CA SER A 158 20.60 -21.34 1.30
C SER A 158 21.05 -20.08 0.56
N ARG A 159 20.33 -18.97 0.73
CA ARG A 159 20.59 -17.70 0.03
C ARG A 159 21.29 -16.68 0.92
N ILE A 160 20.91 -16.59 2.20
CA ILE A 160 21.49 -15.65 3.16
C ILE A 160 22.25 -16.45 4.22
N VAL A 161 23.52 -16.73 3.92
CA VAL A 161 24.39 -17.56 4.77
C VAL A 161 25.12 -16.77 5.85
N THR A 162 25.23 -15.44 5.69
CA THR A 162 25.94 -14.57 6.63
C THR A 162 25.11 -14.39 7.92
N PRO A 163 25.66 -14.75 9.10
CA PRO A 163 24.97 -14.54 10.36
C PRO A 163 24.68 -13.06 10.63
N GLY A 164 23.56 -12.78 11.33
CA GLY A 164 23.20 -11.43 11.72
C GLY A 164 22.58 -10.57 10.60
N ILE A 165 22.39 -11.12 9.40
CA ILE A 165 21.66 -10.47 8.31
C ILE A 165 20.16 -10.81 8.41
N CYS A 166 19.33 -9.83 8.06
CA CYS A 166 17.88 -9.93 7.93
C CYS A 166 17.44 -9.34 6.59
N MET A 167 16.19 -9.60 6.19
CA MET A 167 15.59 -8.85 5.09
C MET A 167 14.85 -7.62 5.65
N PRO A 168 15.04 -6.43 5.07
CA PRO A 168 14.29 -5.25 5.46
C PRO A 168 12.80 -5.47 5.22
N PHE A 169 11.99 -4.99 6.15
CA PHE A 169 10.53 -5.00 6.01
C PHE A 169 9.95 -3.83 6.78
N VAL A 170 9.16 -3.01 6.09
CA VAL A 170 8.49 -1.85 6.65
C VAL A 170 7.02 -2.20 6.86
N ARG A 171 6.50 -1.92 8.05
CA ARG A 171 5.09 -2.16 8.35
C ARG A 171 4.21 -1.22 7.55
N THR A 172 3.07 -1.72 7.06
CA THR A 172 2.05 -0.93 6.36
C THR A 172 1.55 0.26 7.17
N ALA A 173 1.28 1.37 6.48
CA ALA A 173 0.69 2.58 7.04
C ALA A 173 -0.66 2.27 7.69
N ALA A 174 -1.01 3.04 8.71
CA ALA A 174 -2.24 2.85 9.46
C ALA A 174 -3.02 4.15 9.54
N VAL A 175 -4.34 4.04 9.50
CA VAL A 175 -5.21 5.15 9.87
C VAL A 175 -5.28 5.28 11.38
N CYS A 176 -5.60 6.48 11.82
CA CYS A 176 -6.04 6.68 13.18
C CYS A 176 -7.44 6.10 13.39
N ASN A 177 -7.57 5.20 14.38
CA ASN A 177 -8.85 4.72 14.88
C ASN A 177 -9.16 5.40 16.23
N PRO A 178 -9.94 6.49 16.27
CA PRO A 178 -10.18 7.25 17.50
C PRO A 178 -11.11 6.52 18.49
N LYS A 179 -11.73 5.40 18.11
CA LYS A 179 -12.65 4.65 18.97
C LYS A 179 -11.91 3.61 19.82
N THR A 180 -11.08 2.79 19.19
CA THR A 180 -10.43 1.65 19.86
C THR A 180 -8.93 1.82 20.02
N PHE A 181 -8.31 2.76 19.27
CA PHE A 181 -6.86 2.91 19.16
C PHE A 181 -6.10 1.68 18.64
N VAL A 182 -6.82 0.61 18.29
CA VAL A 182 -6.26 -0.57 17.62
C VAL A 182 -5.80 -0.15 16.22
N ARG A 183 -4.63 -0.63 15.80
CA ARG A 183 -4.02 -0.30 14.53
C ARG A 183 -4.87 -0.82 13.37
N GLU A 184 -5.33 0.08 12.50
CA GLU A 184 -6.05 -0.26 11.28
C GLU A 184 -5.25 0.15 10.05
N GLN A 185 -5.02 -0.77 9.13
CA GLN A 185 -4.26 -0.49 7.91
C GLN A 185 -5.06 0.41 6.98
N LEU A 186 -4.34 1.28 6.27
CA LEU A 186 -4.87 2.20 5.28
C LEU A 186 -5.02 1.49 3.92
N ASN A 187 -6.19 1.57 3.31
CA ASN A 187 -6.33 1.44 1.86
C ASN A 187 -6.21 2.84 1.24
N SER A 188 -5.18 3.07 0.42
CA SER A 188 -4.96 4.38 -0.20
C SER A 188 -5.77 4.60 -1.48
N ILE A 189 -6.44 3.57 -1.99
CA ILE A 189 -7.27 3.64 -3.19
C ILE A 189 -8.74 3.33 -2.88
N THR A 190 -9.62 3.61 -3.84
CA THR A 190 -11.05 3.31 -3.66
C THR A 190 -11.28 1.80 -3.58
N SER A 191 -12.35 1.37 -2.92
CA SER A 191 -12.70 -0.06 -2.82
C SER A 191 -13.64 -0.53 -3.94
N PHE A 192 -13.90 0.32 -4.94
CA PHE A 192 -14.82 0.02 -6.03
C PHE A 192 -14.03 -0.40 -7.26
N LEU A 193 -14.58 -1.32 -8.05
CA LEU A 193 -14.07 -1.57 -9.39
C LEU A 193 -14.49 -0.42 -10.31
N ASP A 194 -13.67 0.63 -10.37
CA ASP A 194 -13.99 1.87 -11.07
C ASP A 194 -12.85 2.45 -11.92
N ALA A 195 -11.82 1.65 -12.18
CA ALA A 195 -10.62 2.02 -12.93
C ALA A 195 -9.82 3.15 -12.28
N SER A 196 -9.83 3.22 -10.96
CA SER A 196 -8.93 4.05 -10.16
C SER A 196 -7.45 3.79 -10.43
N ALA A 197 -7.08 2.58 -10.87
CA ALA A 197 -5.73 2.26 -11.38
C ALA A 197 -5.34 3.04 -12.66
N VAL A 198 -6.31 3.66 -13.34
CA VAL A 198 -6.12 4.50 -14.55
C VAL A 198 -6.35 5.98 -14.24
N TYR A 199 -7.37 6.28 -13.43
CA TYR A 199 -7.81 7.65 -13.16
C TYR A 199 -7.25 8.24 -11.87
N GLY A 200 -6.59 7.44 -11.05
CA GLY A 200 -6.13 7.78 -9.71
C GLY A 200 -7.27 7.77 -8.67
N SER A 201 -6.89 7.70 -7.40
CA SER A 201 -7.80 7.78 -6.24
C SER A 201 -7.71 9.12 -5.48
N GLU A 202 -6.91 10.06 -5.98
CA GLU A 202 -6.73 11.39 -5.41
C GLU A 202 -6.92 12.49 -6.46
N GLU A 203 -7.68 13.53 -6.12
CA GLU A 203 -7.99 14.65 -7.02
C GLU A 203 -6.75 15.31 -7.66
N PRO A 204 -5.64 15.58 -6.92
CA PRO A 204 -4.44 16.14 -7.55
C PRO A 204 -3.80 15.18 -8.57
N LEU A 205 -3.74 13.88 -8.27
CA LEU A 205 -3.21 12.87 -9.17
C LEU A 205 -4.08 12.75 -10.42
N ALA A 206 -5.39 12.54 -10.24
CA ALA A 206 -6.36 12.42 -11.33
C ALA A 206 -6.33 13.63 -12.28
N ARG A 207 -6.24 14.84 -11.72
CA ARG A 207 -6.09 16.06 -12.51
C ARG A 207 -4.79 16.06 -13.31
N SER A 208 -3.69 15.60 -12.71
CA SER A 208 -2.38 15.57 -13.35
C SER A 208 -2.18 14.44 -14.38
N LEU A 209 -3.06 13.43 -14.37
CA LEU A 209 -3.11 12.36 -15.36
C LEU A 209 -3.93 12.75 -16.61
N ARG A 210 -4.69 13.85 -16.55
CA ARG A 210 -5.49 14.36 -17.66
C ARG A 210 -4.69 15.34 -18.52
N ASN A 211 -4.96 15.33 -19.83
CA ASN A 211 -4.52 16.40 -20.71
C ASN A 211 -5.40 17.64 -20.49
N GLN A 212 -4.80 18.70 -19.95
CA GLN A 212 -5.50 19.96 -19.65
C GLN A 212 -5.32 21.03 -20.74
N SER A 213 -4.54 20.75 -21.78
CA SER A 213 -4.19 21.73 -22.81
C SER A 213 -5.31 21.99 -23.82
N ASN A 214 -6.37 21.16 -23.82
CA ASN A 214 -7.50 21.28 -24.72
C ASN A 214 -8.79 20.73 -24.08
N SER A 215 -9.92 20.87 -24.78
CA SER A 215 -11.24 20.45 -24.30
C SER A 215 -11.68 19.06 -24.82
N LEU A 216 -10.73 18.21 -25.24
CA LEU A 216 -11.05 16.89 -25.81
C LEU A 216 -11.30 15.80 -24.74
N GLY A 217 -10.98 16.07 -23.48
CA GLY A 217 -11.18 15.11 -22.38
C GLY A 217 -10.21 13.92 -22.38
N LEU A 218 -9.03 14.08 -23.00
CA LEU A 218 -8.02 13.02 -23.10
C LEU A 218 -7.18 12.88 -21.83
N MET A 219 -6.56 11.70 -21.66
CA MET A 219 -5.49 11.49 -20.69
C MET A 219 -4.16 12.06 -21.21
N ALA A 220 -3.26 12.38 -20.29
CA ALA A 220 -1.90 12.75 -20.62
C ALA A 220 -1.16 11.54 -21.19
N ILE A 221 -0.29 11.78 -22.17
CA ILE A 221 0.50 10.75 -22.84
C ILE A 221 1.98 11.13 -22.80
N ASN A 222 2.85 10.14 -22.99
CA ASN A 222 4.27 10.38 -23.14
C ASN A 222 4.56 11.36 -24.29
N GLN A 223 5.39 12.36 -24.03
CA GLN A 223 5.78 13.36 -25.04
C GLN A 223 7.10 13.01 -25.74
N ASN A 224 7.86 12.03 -25.20
CA ASN A 224 9.20 11.70 -25.66
C ASN A 224 9.20 10.43 -26.52
N PHE A 225 8.29 9.49 -26.23
CA PHE A 225 8.24 8.18 -26.89
C PHE A 225 6.82 7.80 -27.30
N THR A 226 6.75 7.04 -28.38
CA THR A 226 5.55 6.37 -28.87
C THR A 226 5.88 4.94 -29.22
N ASP A 227 4.88 4.08 -29.29
CA ASP A 227 5.00 2.71 -29.77
C ASP A 227 4.32 2.58 -31.13
N ALA A 228 5.09 2.62 -32.22
CA ALA A 228 4.57 2.59 -33.60
C ALA A 228 3.46 3.63 -33.87
N GLY A 229 3.55 4.81 -33.26
CA GLY A 229 2.56 5.88 -33.36
C GLY A 229 1.42 5.81 -32.33
N LEU A 230 1.40 4.78 -31.47
CA LEU A 230 0.49 4.64 -30.33
C LEU A 230 1.06 5.32 -29.08
N ALA A 231 0.17 5.77 -28.22
CA ALA A 231 0.52 6.47 -27.00
C ALA A 231 1.12 5.52 -25.94
N LEU A 232 2.13 6.01 -25.23
CA LEU A 232 2.62 5.43 -23.97
C LEU A 232 2.16 6.30 -22.79
N LEU A 233 2.20 5.72 -21.58
CA LEU A 233 1.97 6.47 -20.35
C LEU A 233 3.03 7.57 -20.17
N PRO A 234 2.68 8.73 -19.58
CA PRO A 234 3.64 9.76 -19.24
C PRO A 234 4.64 9.22 -18.19
N PHE A 235 5.84 9.80 -18.12
CA PHE A 235 6.80 9.46 -17.07
C PHE A 235 6.44 10.16 -15.75
N GLU A 236 6.80 9.54 -14.63
CA GLU A 236 6.77 10.21 -13.34
C GLU A 236 7.84 11.29 -13.26
N ASN A 237 7.57 12.34 -12.47
CA ASN A 237 8.52 13.43 -12.24
C ASN A 237 9.26 13.22 -10.91
N ASN A 238 9.98 12.10 -10.79
CA ASN A 238 10.71 11.70 -9.60
C ASN A 238 12.19 11.46 -9.93
N SER A 239 13.08 12.29 -9.38
CA SER A 239 14.53 12.14 -9.56
C SER A 239 15.09 10.85 -8.91
N ASN A 240 14.34 10.23 -8.01
CA ASN A 240 14.67 8.97 -7.34
C ASN A 240 13.81 7.80 -7.86
N SER A 241 13.33 7.88 -9.11
CA SER A 241 12.57 6.82 -9.78
C SER A 241 13.30 5.47 -9.72
N LEU A 242 12.65 4.43 -9.19
CA LEU A 242 13.22 3.08 -9.07
C LEU A 242 13.63 2.51 -10.43
N CYS A 243 12.90 2.83 -11.50
CA CYS A 243 13.18 2.35 -12.85
C CYS A 243 14.52 2.87 -13.40
N LEU A 244 15.08 3.95 -12.84
CA LEU A 244 16.41 4.44 -13.24
C LEU A 244 17.53 3.49 -12.79
N HIS A 245 17.27 2.63 -11.80
CA HIS A 245 18.24 1.66 -11.29
C HIS A 245 18.29 0.36 -12.11
N THR A 246 17.29 0.08 -12.95
CA THR A 246 17.26 -1.15 -13.76
C THR A 246 18.24 -1.08 -14.92
N ASN A 247 18.38 0.09 -15.56
CA ASN A 247 19.36 0.34 -16.61
C ASN A 247 19.90 1.77 -16.51
N LYS A 248 21.09 1.89 -15.91
CA LYS A 248 21.77 3.18 -15.67
C LYS A 248 22.19 3.92 -16.94
N THR A 249 22.25 3.23 -18.08
CA THR A 249 22.59 3.81 -19.38
C THR A 249 21.34 4.38 -20.05
N ALA A 250 20.24 3.62 -20.07
CA ALA A 250 18.99 4.05 -20.72
C ALA A 250 18.28 5.17 -19.95
N LYS A 251 18.37 5.18 -18.60
CA LYS A 251 17.82 6.24 -17.72
C LYS A 251 16.35 6.55 -17.99
N ILE A 252 15.53 5.52 -18.18
CA ILE A 252 14.08 5.66 -18.40
C ILE A 252 13.38 5.65 -17.03
N PRO A 253 12.68 6.74 -16.64
CA PRO A 253 11.90 6.77 -15.40
C PRO A 253 10.70 5.82 -15.44
N CYS A 254 10.10 5.55 -14.28
CA CYS A 254 8.85 4.79 -14.24
C CYS A 254 7.72 5.56 -14.92
N PHE A 255 6.69 4.82 -15.36
CA PHE A 255 5.46 5.44 -15.82
C PHE A 255 4.68 6.02 -14.66
N LYS A 256 3.98 7.11 -14.95
CA LYS A 256 2.98 7.70 -14.07
C LYS A 256 1.61 7.18 -14.47
N ALA A 257 0.95 6.53 -13.52
CA ALA A 257 -0.42 6.06 -13.58
C ALA A 257 -1.17 6.50 -12.32
#